data_AF-A0A7C4P6C4-F1
#
_entry.id   AF-A0A7C4P6C4-F1
#
_cell.length_a   1.000
_cell.length_b   1.000
_cell.length_c   1.000
_cell.angle_alpha   90.00
_cell.angle_beta   90.00
_cell.angle_gamma   90.00
#
_symmetry.space_group_name_H-M   'P 1'
#
loop_
_entity.id
_entity.type
_entity.pdbx_description
1 polymer ?
#
loop_
_entity_poly.entity_id
_entity_poly.type
_entity_poly.pdbx_seq_one_letter_code
_entity_poly.pdbx_strand_id
1 'polypeptide(L)'
;MKRPRVTNINHLVGYPLPHIEHIPVSGLDFLLFVYHFTPRNMERVLREAQQAARSHRLPLLVSSLVSDQNNGNSAFIRNRLTVLLGEQPGIMEVEFE
;
A
#
# COMPACT_ATOMS: atom_id res chain seq x y z
N MET A 1 6.52 -4.72 32.63
CA MET A 1 5.39 -4.04 31.93
C MET A 1 5.87 -3.62 30.55
N LYS A 2 5.30 -4.15 29.47
CA LYS A 2 5.57 -3.67 28.10
C LYS A 2 4.83 -2.34 27.94
N ARG A 3 5.55 -1.26 27.61
CA ARG A 3 4.93 0.03 27.31
C ARG A 3 4.03 -0.14 26.06
N PRO A 4 2.84 0.47 26.00
CA PRO A 4 2.07 0.49 24.77
C PRO A 4 2.91 1.17 23.69
N ARG A 5 3.12 0.48 22.56
CA ARG A 5 3.66 1.13 21.36
C ARG A 5 2.60 2.12 20.91
N VAL A 6 2.92 3.41 20.99
CA VAL A 6 2.12 4.45 20.35
C VAL A 6 2.40 4.31 18.86
N THR A 7 1.47 3.74 18.11
CA THR A 7 1.49 3.79 16.64
C THR A 7 1.13 5.20 16.23
N ASN A 8 2.09 5.95 15.69
CA ASN A 8 1.82 7.28 15.18
C ASN A 8 1.22 7.12 13.78
N ILE A 9 -0.11 7.23 13.66
CA ILE A 9 -0.80 7.09 12.38
C ILE A 9 -0.59 8.34 11.53
N ASN A 10 0.62 8.50 11.00
CA ASN A 10 0.92 9.47 9.95
C ASN A 10 0.69 8.76 8.61
N HIS A 11 -0.40 9.11 7.92
CA HIS A 11 -0.82 8.49 6.68
C HIS A 11 -0.76 9.53 5.55
N LEU A 12 -0.31 9.13 4.37
CA LEU A 12 -0.40 9.94 3.16
C LEU A 12 -1.49 9.37 2.27
N VAL A 13 -2.50 10.15 1.92
CA VAL A 13 -3.54 9.77 0.94
C VAL A 13 -3.39 10.65 -0.30
N GLY A 14 -3.22 10.02 -1.47
CA GLY A 14 -3.33 10.67 -2.77
C GLY A 14 -2.06 11.38 -3.24
N TYR A 15 -1.13 10.61 -3.81
CA TYR A 15 -0.16 11.12 -4.77
C TYR A 15 -0.29 10.28 -6.05
N PRO A 16 -0.10 10.85 -7.26
CA PRO A 16 0.06 10.03 -8.44
C PRO A 16 1.23 9.07 -8.18
N LEU A 17 1.02 7.78 -8.47
CA LEU A 17 1.99 6.71 -8.23
C LEU A 17 3.41 6.93 -8.79
N PRO A 18 3.60 7.68 -9.90
CA PRO A 18 4.94 8.09 -10.31
C PRO A 18 5.62 8.89 -9.20
N HIS A 19 6.85 8.51 -8.86
CA HIS A 19 7.72 9.22 -7.91
C HIS A 19 7.38 9.04 -6.43
N ILE A 20 6.62 8.00 -6.03
CA ILE A 20 6.36 7.70 -4.61
C ILE A 20 7.67 7.55 -3.82
N GLU A 21 8.74 7.07 -4.44
CA GLU A 21 10.06 6.93 -3.83
C GLU A 21 10.66 8.26 -3.33
N HIS A 22 10.15 9.41 -3.79
CA HIS A 22 10.63 10.74 -3.37
C HIS A 22 9.80 11.37 -2.25
N ILE A 23 8.71 10.73 -1.83
CA ILE A 23 7.84 11.28 -0.78
C ILE A 23 8.60 11.26 0.56
N PRO A 24 8.56 12.34 1.35
CA PRO A 24 9.13 12.33 2.70
C PRO A 24 8.37 11.37 3.61
N VAL A 25 9.08 10.40 4.21
CA VAL A 25 8.48 9.34 5.05
C VAL A 25 8.99 9.30 6.48
N SER A 26 9.68 10.35 6.93
CA SER A 26 10.23 10.40 8.28
C SER A 26 9.13 10.35 9.34
N GLY A 27 9.18 9.35 10.22
CA GLY A 27 8.20 9.16 11.30
C GLY A 27 6.87 8.54 10.86
N LEU A 28 6.80 7.95 9.66
CA LEU A 28 5.66 7.15 9.23
C LEU A 28 5.89 5.67 9.58
N ASP A 29 4.83 4.98 9.99
CA ASP A 29 4.87 3.53 10.28
C ASP A 29 4.57 2.69 9.02
N PHE A 30 3.77 3.22 8.09
CA PHE A 30 3.42 2.59 6.81
C PHE A 30 2.91 3.65 5.81
N LEU A 31 2.75 3.24 4.55
CA LEU A 31 2.15 4.03 3.48
C LEU A 31 0.79 3.45 3.09
N LEU A 32 -0.19 4.29 2.75
CA LEU A 32 -1.53 3.85 2.31
C LEU A 32 -1.94 4.59 1.04
N PHE A 33 -2.15 3.87 -0.06
CA PHE A 33 -2.63 4.45 -1.31
C PHE A 33 -4.04 3.98 -1.61
N VAL A 34 -4.94 4.91 -1.91
CA VAL A 34 -6.21 4.56 -2.55
C VAL A 34 -5.98 4.67 -4.05
N TYR A 35 -6.18 3.57 -4.78
CA TYR A 35 -5.87 3.51 -6.21
C TYR A 35 -6.95 2.81 -7.05
N HIS A 36 -6.98 3.15 -8.33
CA HIS A 36 -7.85 2.54 -9.32
C HIS A 36 -7.06 1.59 -10.21
N PHE A 37 -7.19 0.30 -9.95
CA PHE A 37 -6.57 -0.74 -10.75
C PHE A 37 -7.38 -1.07 -12.01
N THR A 38 -6.65 -1.18 -13.11
CA THR A 38 -7.12 -1.73 -14.37
C THR A 38 -6.17 -2.85 -14.79
N PRO A 39 -6.60 -3.82 -15.61
CA PRO A 39 -5.70 -4.87 -16.12
C PRO A 39 -4.42 -4.34 -16.79
N ARG A 40 -4.49 -3.12 -17.35
CA ARG A 40 -3.38 -2.49 -18.07
C ARG A 40 -2.38 -1.79 -17.16
N ASN A 41 -2.79 -1.35 -15.98
CA ASN A 41 -1.93 -0.57 -15.07
C ASN A 41 -1.41 -1.38 -13.88
N MET A 42 -2.07 -2.50 -13.53
CA MET A 42 -1.83 -3.23 -12.29
C MET A 42 -0.38 -3.64 -12.10
N GLU A 43 0.20 -4.31 -13.09
CA GLU A 43 1.57 -4.82 -12.98
C GLU A 43 2.59 -3.68 -12.81
N ARG A 44 2.41 -2.58 -13.54
CA ARG A 44 3.26 -1.39 -13.43
C ARG A 44 3.14 -0.76 -12.03
N VAL A 45 1.92 -0.55 -11.56
CA VAL A 45 1.64 0.09 -10.28
C VAL A 45 2.14 -0.74 -9.11
N LEU A 46 1.98 -2.06 -9.15
CA LEU A 46 2.54 -2.95 -8.13
C LEU A 46 4.07 -2.92 -8.13
N ARG A 47 4.73 -2.83 -9.29
CA ARG A 47 6.19 -2.65 -9.37
C ARG A 47 6.64 -1.32 -8.76
N GLU A 48 5.97 -0.22 -9.09
CA GLU A 48 6.24 1.12 -8.53
C GLU A 48 6.05 1.11 -6.99
N ALA A 49 4.95 0.53 -6.50
CA ALA A 49 4.67 0.41 -5.08
C ALA A 49 5.69 -0.49 -4.33
N GLN A 50 6.13 -1.59 -4.96
CA GLN A 50 7.21 -2.43 -4.43
C GLN A 50 8.54 -1.67 -4.34
N GLN A 51 8.88 -0.87 -5.35
CA GLN A 51 10.08 -0.04 -5.31
C GLN A 51 9.99 0.99 -4.19
N ALA A 52 8.86 1.69 -4.06
CA ALA A 52 8.63 2.64 -2.99
C ALA A 52 8.76 2.03 -1.59
N ALA A 53 8.09 0.90 -1.34
CA ALA A 53 8.16 0.19 -0.07
C ALA A 53 9.60 -0.20 0.30
N ARG A 54 10.41 -0.58 -0.69
CA ARG A 54 11.83 -0.91 -0.49
C ARG A 54 12.68 0.33 -0.23
N SER A 55 12.52 1.39 -1.02
CA SER A 55 13.29 2.64 -0.88
C SER A 55 13.05 3.27 0.48
N HIS A 56 11.80 3.31 0.92
CA HIS A 56 11.39 3.88 2.21
C HIS A 56 11.58 2.93 3.39
N ARG A 57 11.79 1.63 3.12
CA ARG A 57 11.82 0.57 4.12
C ARG A 57 10.56 0.54 5.00
N LEU A 58 9.42 0.89 4.40
CA LEU A 58 8.12 0.93 5.06
C LEU A 58 7.15 -0.07 4.40
N PRO A 59 6.25 -0.69 5.17
CA PRO A 59 5.11 -1.39 4.61
C PRO A 59 4.23 -0.43 3.82
N LEU A 60 3.61 -0.95 2.75
CA LEU A 60 2.71 -0.19 1.89
C LEU A 60 1.42 -0.97 1.70
N LEU A 61 0.30 -0.29 1.94
CA LEU A 61 -1.05 -0.75 1.67
C LEU A 61 -1.58 -0.03 0.43
N VAL A 62 -2.18 -0.77 -0.49
CA VAL A 62 -2.98 -0.22 -1.58
C VAL A 62 -4.42 -0.67 -1.34
N SER A 63 -5.32 0.28 -1.16
CA SER A 63 -6.76 0.04 -1.13
C SER A 63 -7.33 0.38 -2.50
N SER A 64 -8.10 -0.55 -3.08
CA SER A 64 -8.75 -0.37 -4.36
C SER A 64 -10.18 -0.87 -4.28
N LEU A 65 -11.07 -0.11 -4.91
CA LEU A 65 -12.48 -0.49 -5.02
C LEU A 65 -12.64 -1.64 -6.02
N VAL A 66 -13.68 -2.45 -5.83
CA VAL A 66 -14.13 -3.40 -6.84
C VAL A 66 -15.35 -2.78 -7.52
N SER A 67 -15.27 -2.57 -8.83
CA SER A 67 -16.38 -2.11 -9.66
C SER A 67 -16.26 -2.66 -11.09
N ASP A 68 -17.24 -2.38 -11.93
CA ASP A 68 -17.23 -2.62 -13.38
C ASP A 68 -15.97 -2.12 -14.10
N GLN A 69 -15.38 -1.04 -13.60
CA GLN A 69 -14.20 -0.38 -14.18
C GLN A 69 -12.95 -0.54 -13.31
N ASN A 70 -13.08 -1.01 -12.06
CA ASN A 70 -11.97 -1.19 -11.12
C ASN A 70 -11.86 -2.64 -10.65
N ASN A 71 -10.74 -3.28 -10.94
CA ASN A 71 -10.56 -4.71 -10.71
C ASN A 71 -10.27 -5.08 -9.25
N GLY A 72 -10.44 -4.18 -8.27
CA GLY A 72 -10.02 -4.47 -6.90
C GLY A 72 -8.51 -4.60 -6.80
N ASN A 73 -8.01 -5.75 -6.32
CA ASN A 73 -6.60 -6.03 -6.09
C ASN A 73 -5.95 -5.13 -5.03
N SER A 74 -6.70 -4.79 -3.99
CA SER A 74 -6.10 -4.24 -2.77
C SER A 74 -4.90 -5.10 -2.34
N ALA A 75 -3.82 -4.43 -1.96
CA ALA A 75 -2.51 -5.06 -1.81
C ALA A 75 -1.85 -4.66 -0.50
N PHE A 76 -1.13 -5.61 0.09
CA PHE A 76 -0.13 -5.35 1.12
C PHE A 76 1.26 -5.69 0.60
N ILE A 77 2.19 -4.76 0.77
CA ILE A 77 3.55 -4.87 0.27
C ILE A 77 4.52 -4.60 1.40
N ARG A 78 5.44 -5.55 1.66
CA ARG A 78 6.52 -5.40 2.63
C ARG A 78 7.76 -6.15 2.15
N ASN A 79 8.87 -5.45 1.97
CA ASN A 79 10.12 -6.02 1.48
C ASN A 79 9.99 -6.73 0.11
N ARG A 80 9.94 -8.06 0.11
CA ARG A 80 9.74 -8.92 -1.08
C ARG A 80 8.35 -9.58 -1.09
N LEU A 81 7.56 -9.43 -0.04
CA LEU A 81 6.22 -9.97 0.07
C LEU A 81 5.24 -9.02 -0.61
N THR A 82 4.34 -9.58 -1.41
CA THR A 82 3.15 -8.90 -1.94
C THR A 82 1.98 -9.84 -1.75
N VAL A 83 0.97 -9.38 -1.02
CA VAL A 83 -0.30 -10.08 -0.82
C VAL A 83 -1.37 -9.29 -1.55
N LEU A 84 -2.17 -9.97 -2.37
CA LEU A 84 -3.28 -9.38 -3.11
C LEU A 84 -4.58 -9.98 -2.62
N LEU A 85 -5.60 -9.13 -2.45
CA LEU A 85 -6.95 -9.56 -2.10
C LEU A 85 -7.68 -10.22 -3.30
N GLY A 86 -7.20 -9.95 -4.53
CA GLY A 86 -7.83 -10.41 -5.77
C GLY A 86 -8.95 -9.47 -6.25
N GLU A 87 -9.72 -9.94 -7.22
CA GLU A 87 -10.73 -9.13 -7.92
C GLU A 87 -12.11 -9.11 -7.25
N GLN A 88 -12.29 -9.89 -6.19
CA GLN A 88 -13.55 -9.95 -5.45
C GLN A 88 -13.53 -8.99 -4.25
N PRO A 89 -14.69 -8.44 -3.83
CA PRO A 89 -14.76 -7.64 -2.62
C PRO A 89 -14.33 -8.44 -1.39
N GLY A 90 -13.62 -7.79 -0.46
CA GLY A 90 -13.21 -8.40 0.79
C GLY A 90 -12.42 -7.45 1.67
N ILE A 91 -11.91 -7.98 2.79
CA ILE A 91 -11.17 -7.24 3.80
C ILE A 91 -9.80 -7.90 3.99
N MET A 92 -8.73 -7.09 3.99
CA MET A 92 -7.40 -7.52 4.38
C MET A 92 -7.07 -6.92 5.74
N GLU A 93 -6.80 -7.78 6.71
CA GLU A 93 -6.34 -7.40 8.04
C GLU A 93 -4.84 -7.66 8.13
N VAL A 94 -4.10 -6.67 8.63
CA VAL A 94 -2.64 -6.73 8.76
C VAL A 94 -2.24 -6.24 10.14
N GLU A 95 -1.42 -7.02 10.82
CA GLU A 95 -0.84 -6.66 12.11
C GLU A 95 0.64 -6.28 11.95
N PHE A 96 1.04 -5.19 12.60
CA PHE A 96 2.42 -4.74 12.68
C PHE A 96 2.93 -4.98 14.10
N GLU A 97 4.03 -5.73 14.23
CA GLU A 97 4.67 -5.95 15.53
C GLU A 97 5.40 -4.72 16.03
#